data_AF-A0A1G6WYL2-F1
#
_entry.id   AF-A0A1G6WYL2-F1
#
_cell.length_a   1.000
_cell.length_b   1.000
_cell.length_c   1.000
_cell.angle_alpha   90.00
_cell.angle_beta   90.00
_cell.angle_gamma   90.00
#
_symmetry.space_group_name_H-M   'P 1'
#
loop_
_entity.id
_entity.type
_entity.pdbx_description
1 polymer ?
#
loop_
_entity_poly.entity_id
_entity_poly.type
_entity_poly.pdbx_seq_one_letter_code
_entity_poly.pdbx_strand_id
1 'polypeptide(L)' 'MNWKKPIRFKISGVPWEIPLNVFLLLLFLTILLMLAGAYLGFQFGTQTSP' A
#
# COMPACT_ATOMS: atom_id res chain seq x y z
N MET A 1 0.78 -20.34 9.24
CA MET A 1 1.02 -19.37 8.14
C MET A 1 2.53 -19.16 8.01
N ASN A 2 3.14 -19.45 6.86
CA ASN A 2 4.59 -19.27 6.69
C ASN A 2 4.89 -17.81 6.29
N TRP A 3 5.01 -16.93 7.28
CA TRP A 3 5.15 -15.48 7.11
C TRP A 3 6.45 -15.04 6.41
N LYS A 4 7.44 -15.93 6.33
CA LYS A 4 8.71 -15.68 5.64
C LYS A 4 8.74 -16.24 4.22
N LYS A 5 7.61 -16.73 3.68
CA LYS A 5 7.56 -17.26 2.31
C LYS A 5 8.01 -16.16 1.34
N PRO A 6 9.10 -16.38 0.55
CA PRO A 6 9.52 -15.41 -0.44
C PRO A 6 8.52 -15.39 -1.60
N ILE A 7 8.08 -14.19 -1.97
CA ILE A 7 7.29 -13.94 -3.17
C ILE A 7 8.27 -13.52 -4.26
N ARG A 8 8.19 -14.21 -5.40
CA ARG A 8 9.00 -13.94 -6.58
C ARG A 8 8.11 -13.38 -7.66
N PHE A 9 8.49 -12.25 -8.24
CA PHE A 9 7.81 -11.69 -9.40
C PHE A 9 8.85 -11.06 -10.35
N LYS A 10 8.44 -10.79 -11.59
CA LYS A 10 9.31 -10.18 -12.60
C LYS A 10 8.75 -8.81 -12.98
N ILE A 11 9.56 -7.78 -12.86
CA ILE A 11 9.25 -6.45 -13.41
C ILE A 11 10.28 -6.16 -14.49
N SER A 12 9.82 -5.93 -15.73
CA SER A 12 10.70 -5.63 -16.87
C SER A 12 11.83 -6.66 -17.09
N GLY A 13 11.53 -7.96 -16.89
CA GLY A 13 12.52 -9.03 -17.00
C GLY A 13 13.47 -9.18 -15.82
N VAL A 14 13.49 -8.25 -14.85
CA VAL A 14 14.29 -8.34 -13.64
C VAL A 14 13.56 -9.22 -12.62
N PRO A 15 14.17 -10.32 -12.13
CA PRO A 15 13.58 -11.13 -11.07
C PRO A 15 13.72 -10.40 -9.72
N TRP A 16 12.58 -10.15 -9.08
CA TRP A 16 12.50 -9.55 -7.75
C TRP A 16 12.02 -10.58 -6.75
N GLU A 17 12.64 -10.56 -5.55
CA GLU A 17 12.25 -11.40 -4.43
C GLU A 17 12.00 -10.52 -3.19
N ILE A 18 10.81 -10.62 -2.61
CA ILE A 18 10.48 -9.95 -1.35
C ILE A 18 9.78 -10.94 -0.40
N PRO A 19 10.02 -10.86 0.92
CA PRO A 19 9.34 -11.73 1.86
C PRO A 19 7.87 -11.32 2.01
N LEU A 20 6.99 -12.30 2.18
CA LEU A 20 5.52 -12.12 2.26
C LEU A 20 5.09 -11.08 3.31
N ASN A 21 5.75 -11.04 4.46
CA ASN A 21 5.48 -10.05 5.51
C ASN A 21 5.70 -8.60 5.04
N VAL A 22 6.76 -8.34 4.28
CA VAL A 22 7.07 -7.00 3.74
C VAL A 22 6.07 -6.62 2.67
N PHE A 23 5.69 -7.55 1.80
CA PHE A 23 4.65 -7.31 0.80
C PHE A 23 3.30 -6.94 1.45
N LEU A 24 2.89 -7.69 2.46
CA LEU A 24 1.67 -7.41 3.23
C LEU A 24 1.72 -6.06 3.93
N LEU A 25 2.88 -5.70 4.51
CA LEU A 25 3.08 -4.41 5.16
C LEU A 25 2.91 -3.26 4.16
N LEU A 26 3.54 -3.36 2.99
CA LEU A 26 3.43 -2.35 1.93
C LEU A 26 1.99 -2.22 1.41
N LEU A 27 1.32 -3.34 1.19
CA LEU A 27 -0.08 -3.35 0.75
C LEU A 27 -0.99 -2.69 1.79
N PHE A 28 -0.83 -3.05 3.06
CA PHE A 28 -1.60 -2.45 4.16
C PHE A 28 -1.35 -0.94 4.26
N LEU A 29 -0.08 -0.52 4.23
CA LEU A 29 0.29 0.88 4.32
C LEU A 29 -0.27 1.69 3.14
N THR A 30 -0.23 1.13 1.93
CA THR A 30 -0.80 1.76 0.73
C THR A 30 -2.29 2.02 0.90
N ILE A 31 -3.04 1.02 1.36
CA ILE A 31 -4.48 1.15 1.60
C ILE A 31 -4.74 2.19 2.70
N LEU A 32 -3.99 2.14 3.79
CA LEU A 32 -4.13 3.08 4.91
C LEU A 32 -3.89 4.53 4.47
N LEU A 33 -2.86 4.77 3.67
CA LEU A 33 -2.55 6.10 3.13
C LEU A 33 -3.60 6.56 2.12
N MET A 34 -4.12 5.67 1.27
CA MET A 34 -5.23 6.00 0.36
C MET A 34 -6.48 6.42 1.12
N LEU A 35 -6.87 5.66 2.15
CA LEU A 35 -8.03 5.99 2.98
C LEU A 35 -7.83 7.29 3.77
N ALA A 36 -6.65 7.47 4.38
CA ALA A 36 -6.32 8.70 5.09
C ALA A 36 -6.33 9.91 4.15
N GLY A 37 -5.74 9.78 2.97
CA GLY A 37 -5.75 10.83 1.94
C GLY A 37 -7.15 11.16 1.45
N ALA A 38 -7.99 10.15 1.21
CA ALA A 38 -9.38 10.35 0.81
C ALA A 38 -10.21 11.05 1.90
N TYR A 39 -10.04 10.65 3.17
CA TYR A 39 -10.71 11.27 4.31
C TYR A 39 -10.28 12.74 4.49
N LEU A 40 -8.97 13.00 4.53
CA LEU A 40 -8.46 14.36 4.66
C LEU A 40 -8.84 15.23 3.46
N GLY A 41 -8.79 14.68 2.25
CA GLY A 41 -9.25 15.36 1.03
C GLY A 41 -10.72 15.75 1.09
N PHE A 42 -11.59 14.87 1.61
CA PHE A 42 -13.01 15.18 1.82
C PHE A 42 -13.21 16.27 2.87
N GLN A 43 -12.50 16.21 4.00
CA GLN A 43 -12.58 17.24 5.05
C GLN A 43 -12.12 18.62 4.53
N PHE A 44 -11.01 18.67 3.80
CA PHE A 44 -10.52 19.93 3.24
C PHE A 44 -11.45 20.49 2.15
N GLY A 45 -12.02 19.64 1.29
CA GLY A 45 -12.98 20.08 0.28
C GLY A 45 -14.29 20.63 0.86
N THR A 46 -14.73 20.09 2.00
CA THR A 46 -15.97 20.51 2.66
C THR A 46 -15.78 21.75 3.54
N GLN A 47 -14.60 21.99 4.10
CA GLN A 47 -14.34 23.12 4.98
C GLN A 47 -14.10 24.47 4.27
N THR A 48 -13.79 24.47 2.97
CA THR A 48 -13.65 25.69 2.14
C THR A 48 -14.87 25.97 1.24
N SER A 49 -15.96 25.20 1.38
CA SER A 49 -17.22 25.49 0.70
C SER A 49 -17.99 26.55 1.52
N PRO A 50 -18.37 27.71 0.95
CA PRO A 50 -19.05 28.79 1.68
C PRO A 50 -20.42 28.38 2.25
#